data_AF-A0A959N6S9-F1
#
_entry.id   AF-A0A959N6S9-F1
#
_cell.length_a   1.000
_cell.length_b   1.000
_cell.length_c   1.000
_cell.angle_alpha   90.00
_cell.angle_beta   90.00
_cell.angle_gamma   90.00
#
_symmetry.space_group_name_H-M   'P 1'
#
loop_
_entity.id
_entity.type
_entity.pdbx_description
1 polymer ?
#
loop_
_entity_poly.entity_id
_entity_poly.type
_entity_poly.pdbx_seq_one_letter_code
_entity_poly.pdbx_strand_id
1 'polypeptide(L)'
;MITKNLLNIGFFLLFSSLLIAQSDYRITQEFKSRHRSFEIAIEYAKTIEELSKIKKEINEFRNDFKGNKELLNRALYPSNFESSFSTLDKKIEYTNKKLSEISELQTKVVRIESDYAKISDEVKKLSSEVNSLKNTNARLMTELKAFQSGYGGSKNEIDSLRNLVTQLKQGISRRDTLIQEIMDNIFMTAEHKLESLDDAEKKNIITKIQSTSLIDNIRNLISDNIEFLNASIFTSEDLTALKSEYKDFDQRWNHFGPKLFDIYSTDEKNKDKLNEIDTLISNWNSSLDFSVWKSINDIFKSHTIELNAFSNGAEFEQSAIDYINNQIDSGTNSGVQEDQTYVYFADRVWNEKIKANWIPLLISENLFTTDQITRIDNKLVEWKESTGGSKSYFIYGIIILLAIIIVISMYFIKKKNKKVEENIIESRVENKSFEIDDDDEFIDDKKE
;
A
#
# COMPACT_ATOMS: atom_id res chain seq x y z
N MET A 1 7.01 -4.26 -47.33
CA MET A 1 5.54 -4.14 -47.43
C MET A 1 5.12 -3.48 -46.12
N ILE A 2 4.85 -2.17 -46.00
CA ILE A 2 4.01 -1.29 -46.81
C ILE A 2 4.65 0.11 -46.81
N THR A 3 4.99 0.58 -48.01
CA THR A 3 5.23 1.98 -48.36
C THR A 3 3.88 2.68 -48.49
N LYS A 4 3.55 3.58 -47.56
CA LYS A 4 2.47 4.58 -47.72
C LYS A 4 2.88 5.89 -47.02
N ASN A 5 3.88 6.56 -47.58
CA ASN A 5 4.25 7.95 -47.24
C ASN A 5 4.53 8.76 -48.52
N LEU A 6 3.65 8.59 -49.52
CA LEU A 6 3.66 9.36 -50.76
C LEU A 6 2.20 9.65 -51.12
N LEU A 7 1.66 10.76 -50.60
CA LEU A 7 0.49 11.37 -51.18
C LEU A 7 0.51 12.89 -50.95
N ASN A 8 0.89 13.59 -52.03
CA ASN A 8 0.42 14.91 -52.42
C ASN A 8 0.85 16.14 -51.57
N ILE A 9 2.10 16.55 -51.75
CA ILE A 9 2.44 17.99 -51.88
C ILE A 9 3.11 18.14 -53.23
N GLY A 10 2.31 18.54 -54.22
CA GLY A 10 2.74 18.60 -55.61
C GLY A 10 1.73 19.33 -56.47
N PHE A 11 1.53 20.62 -56.20
CA PHE A 11 0.92 21.52 -57.17
C PHE A 11 1.48 22.93 -57.00
N PHE A 12 2.74 23.11 -57.41
CA PHE A 12 3.31 24.43 -57.68
C PHE A 12 3.87 24.39 -59.11
N LEU A 13 3.00 24.69 -60.08
CA LEU A 13 3.40 24.94 -61.45
C LEU A 13 2.94 26.34 -61.85
N LEU A 14 3.95 27.21 -61.96
CA LEU A 14 4.12 28.25 -62.99
C LEU A 14 2.86 29.02 -63.42
N PHE A 15 2.74 30.27 -62.96
CA PHE A 15 2.08 31.31 -63.73
C PHE A 15 2.91 32.59 -63.72
N SER A 16 3.76 32.72 -64.73
CA SER A 16 4.40 33.97 -65.11
C SER A 16 3.43 34.83 -65.93
N SER A 17 3.17 36.04 -65.41
CA SER A 17 2.87 37.29 -66.12
C SER A 17 2.07 37.24 -67.43
N LEU A 18 0.75 37.45 -67.34
CA LEU A 18 -0.07 38.01 -68.42
C LEU A 18 -1.00 39.09 -67.83
N LEU A 19 -0.66 40.36 -68.08
CA LEU A 19 -1.53 41.52 -67.83
C LEU A 19 -2.59 41.58 -68.93
N ILE A 20 -3.74 40.93 -68.69
CA ILE A 20 -4.97 41.10 -69.49
C ILE A 20 -6.13 41.21 -68.51
N ALA A 21 -6.88 42.30 -68.62
CA ALA A 21 -8.11 42.62 -67.89
C ALA A 21 -8.84 41.35 -67.41
N GLN A 22 -8.72 41.04 -66.12
CA GLN A 22 -9.56 40.02 -65.50
C GLN A 22 -10.98 40.60 -65.39
N SER A 23 -11.97 39.89 -65.95
CA SER A 23 -13.37 40.18 -65.66
C SER A 23 -13.57 40.13 -64.15
N ASP A 24 -14.31 41.09 -63.59
CA ASP A 24 -14.69 41.17 -62.17
C ASP A 24 -15.22 39.84 -61.61
N TYR A 25 -15.91 39.07 -62.46
CA TYR A 25 -16.36 37.72 -62.14
C TYR A 25 -15.20 36.75 -61.88
N ARG A 26 -14.17 36.76 -62.75
CA ARG A 26 -12.97 35.91 -62.62
C ARG A 26 -12.23 36.22 -61.32
N ILE A 27 -12.01 37.51 -61.00
CA ILE A 27 -11.35 37.94 -59.75
C ILE A 27 -12.11 37.42 -58.53
N THR A 28 -13.45 37.56 -58.55
CA THR A 28 -14.30 37.12 -57.45
C THR A 28 -14.27 35.60 -57.27
N GLN A 29 -14.34 34.83 -58.36
CA GLN A 29 -14.29 33.36 -58.29
C GLN A 29 -12.92 32.86 -57.81
N GLU A 30 -11.84 33.48 -58.28
CA GLU A 30 -10.49 33.17 -57.83
C GLU A 30 -10.32 33.42 -56.32
N PHE A 31 -10.79 34.58 -55.84
CA PHE A 31 -10.80 34.90 -54.41
C PHE A 31 -11.58 33.87 -53.59
N LYS A 32 -12.82 33.54 -54.00
CA LYS A 32 -13.66 32.56 -53.30
C LYS A 32 -13.01 31.17 -53.27
N SER A 33 -12.42 30.74 -54.38
CA SER A 33 -11.74 29.44 -54.47
C SER A 33 -10.52 29.40 -53.55
N ARG A 34 -9.65 30.41 -53.59
CA ARG A 34 -8.44 30.47 -52.74
C ARG A 34 -8.80 30.59 -51.26
N HIS A 35 -9.80 31.42 -50.93
CA HIS A 35 -10.32 31.54 -49.55
C HIS A 35 -10.82 30.19 -49.04
N ARG A 36 -11.63 29.48 -49.83
CA ARG A 36 -12.12 28.14 -49.47
C ARG A 36 -10.99 27.12 -49.30
N SER A 37 -9.96 27.16 -50.16
CA SER A 37 -8.80 26.27 -49.99
C SER A 37 -8.04 26.54 -48.69
N PHE A 38 -7.95 27.81 -48.25
CA PHE A 38 -7.35 28.13 -46.95
C PHE A 38 -8.20 27.65 -45.78
N GLU A 39 -9.52 27.75 -45.86
CA GLU A 39 -10.39 27.18 -44.82
C GLU A 39 -10.14 25.67 -44.64
N ILE A 40 -10.04 24.94 -45.75
CA ILE A 40 -9.75 23.50 -45.76
C ILE A 40 -8.33 23.25 -45.21
N ALA A 41 -7.34 24.01 -45.65
CA ALA A 41 -5.97 23.86 -45.18
C ALA A 41 -5.86 24.07 -43.66
N ILE A 42 -6.55 25.07 -43.11
CA ILE A 42 -6.60 25.31 -41.66
C ILE A 42 -7.27 24.15 -40.92
N GLU A 43 -8.36 23.60 -41.46
CA GLU A 43 -9.10 22.49 -40.85
C GLU A 43 -8.28 21.20 -40.78
N TYR A 44 -7.43 20.95 -41.78
CA TYR A 44 -6.62 19.73 -41.88
C TYR A 44 -5.16 19.89 -41.45
N ALA A 45 -4.76 21.07 -40.95
CA ALA A 45 -3.41 21.28 -40.41
C ALA A 45 -3.14 20.33 -39.22
N LYS A 46 -2.00 19.64 -39.24
CA LYS A 46 -1.64 18.65 -38.23
C LYS A 46 -0.64 19.17 -37.20
N THR A 47 0.12 20.21 -37.55
CA THR A 47 1.12 20.79 -36.66
C THR A 47 1.02 22.31 -36.60
N ILE A 48 1.58 22.89 -35.53
CA ILE A 48 1.64 24.34 -35.35
C ILE A 48 2.51 24.97 -36.45
N GLU A 49 3.56 24.29 -36.90
CA GLU A 49 4.42 24.73 -38.00
C GLU A 49 3.67 24.78 -39.34
N GLU A 50 2.83 23.78 -39.63
CA GLU A 50 1.97 23.78 -40.83
C GLU A 50 0.98 24.95 -40.78
N LEU A 51 0.32 25.16 -39.64
CA LEU A 51 -0.62 26.26 -39.45
C LEU A 51 0.06 27.64 -39.57
N SER A 52 1.29 27.77 -39.08
CA SER A 52 2.09 28.99 -39.21
C SER A 52 2.44 29.31 -40.67
N LYS A 53 2.75 28.28 -41.48
CA LYS A 53 2.95 28.44 -42.93
C LYS A 53 1.67 28.89 -43.63
N ILE A 54 0.53 28.27 -43.31
CA ILE A 54 -0.79 28.65 -43.84
C ILE A 54 -1.12 30.12 -43.49
N LYS A 55 -0.86 30.54 -42.25
CA LYS A 55 -1.03 31.95 -41.83
C LYS A 55 -0.21 32.91 -42.68
N LYS A 56 1.04 32.55 -43.01
CA LYS A 56 1.90 33.36 -43.89
C LYS A 56 1.33 33.45 -45.31
N GLU A 57 0.88 32.34 -45.89
CA GLU A 57 0.27 32.30 -47.22
C GLU A 57 -1.04 33.09 -47.29
N ILE A 58 -1.84 33.11 -46.22
CA ILE A 58 -3.05 33.93 -46.11
C ILE A 58 -2.72 35.42 -46.10
N ASN A 59 -1.61 35.83 -45.47
CA ASN A 59 -1.16 37.22 -45.52
C ASN A 59 -0.70 37.63 -46.92
N GLU A 60 -0.01 36.74 -47.64
CA GLU A 60 0.35 36.95 -49.04
C GLU A 60 -0.92 37.06 -49.91
N PHE A 61 -1.88 36.15 -49.75
CA PHE A 61 -3.20 36.21 -50.39
C PHE A 61 -3.97 37.51 -50.08
N ARG A 62 -3.91 38.00 -48.84
CA ARG A 62 -4.50 39.31 -48.46
C ARG A 62 -3.87 40.45 -49.25
N ASN A 63 -2.55 40.42 -49.45
CA ASN A 63 -1.85 41.44 -50.21
C ASN A 63 -2.17 41.36 -51.71
N ASP A 64 -2.25 40.17 -52.30
CA ASP A 64 -2.58 39.94 -53.71
C ASP A 64 -3.91 40.60 -54.12
N PHE A 65 -4.93 40.49 -53.26
CA PHE A 65 -6.28 40.97 -53.56
C PHE A 65 -6.61 42.35 -52.98
N LYS A 66 -5.66 42.99 -52.29
CA LYS A 66 -5.87 44.30 -51.64
C LYS A 66 -6.32 45.39 -52.63
N GLY A 67 -5.78 45.36 -53.86
CA GLY A 67 -6.18 46.28 -54.94
C GLY A 67 -7.61 46.10 -55.43
N ASN A 68 -8.22 44.94 -55.20
CA ASN A 68 -9.59 44.58 -55.64
C ASN A 68 -10.63 44.68 -54.50
N LYS A 69 -10.29 45.33 -53.38
CA LYS A 69 -11.13 45.38 -52.17
C LYS A 69 -12.55 45.89 -52.43
N GLU A 70 -12.72 46.98 -53.16
CA GLU A 70 -14.05 47.57 -53.44
C GLU A 70 -14.94 46.66 -54.30
N LEU A 71 -14.35 45.92 -55.24
CA LEU A 71 -15.07 44.92 -56.01
C LEU A 71 -15.54 43.78 -55.09
N LEU A 72 -14.64 43.24 -54.27
CA LEU A 72 -14.91 42.11 -53.39
C LEU A 72 -15.91 42.47 -52.28
N ASN A 73 -15.88 43.70 -51.75
CA ASN A 73 -16.87 44.18 -50.79
C ASN A 73 -18.31 44.12 -51.33
N ARG A 74 -18.49 44.38 -52.64
CA ARG A 74 -19.81 44.27 -53.30
C ARG A 74 -20.17 42.83 -53.65
N ALA A 75 -19.19 42.04 -54.12
CA ALA A 75 -19.42 40.70 -54.65
C ALA A 75 -19.57 39.59 -53.59
N LEU A 76 -19.20 39.87 -52.34
CA LEU A 76 -19.21 38.90 -51.23
C LEU A 76 -20.40 39.04 -50.27
N TYR A 77 -21.35 39.94 -50.52
CA TYR A 77 -22.46 40.24 -49.61
C TYR A 77 -23.20 38.97 -49.14
N PRO A 78 -23.55 38.85 -47.83
CA PRO A 78 -23.41 39.86 -46.77
C PRO A 78 -22.00 40.04 -46.21
N SER A 79 -21.05 39.19 -46.61
CA SER A 79 -19.64 39.31 -46.23
C SER A 79 -18.90 40.36 -47.08
N ASN A 80 -17.69 40.73 -46.67
CA ASN A 80 -16.81 41.64 -47.40
C ASN A 80 -15.35 41.17 -47.31
N PHE A 81 -14.43 41.91 -47.94
CA PHE A 81 -13.01 41.55 -47.99
C PHE A 81 -12.41 41.33 -46.59
N GLU A 82 -12.62 42.27 -45.66
CA GLU A 82 -12.05 42.19 -44.31
C GLU A 82 -12.71 41.08 -43.49
N SER A 83 -14.03 40.89 -43.60
CA SER A 83 -14.73 39.84 -42.85
C SER A 83 -14.33 38.44 -43.30
N SER A 84 -14.03 38.25 -44.60
CA SER A 84 -13.49 37.00 -45.13
C SER A 84 -12.14 36.64 -44.47
N PHE A 85 -11.23 37.61 -44.34
CA PHE A 85 -9.96 37.37 -43.66
C PHE A 85 -10.10 37.24 -42.14
N SER A 86 -10.98 38.02 -41.50
CA SER A 86 -11.31 37.85 -40.09
C SER A 86 -11.83 36.43 -39.78
N THR A 87 -12.58 35.83 -40.70
CA THR A 87 -13.04 34.44 -40.58
C THR A 87 -11.87 33.46 -40.61
N LEU A 88 -10.89 33.66 -41.51
CA LEU A 88 -9.68 32.83 -41.55
C LEU A 88 -8.83 33.01 -40.28
N ASP A 89 -8.65 34.25 -39.82
CA ASP A 89 -7.88 34.57 -38.61
C ASP A 89 -8.47 33.85 -37.38
N LYS A 90 -9.81 33.89 -37.21
CA LYS A 90 -10.51 33.15 -36.14
C LYS A 90 -10.33 31.63 -36.24
N LYS A 91 -10.38 31.08 -37.45
CA LYS A 91 -10.15 29.64 -37.67
C LYS A 91 -8.72 29.25 -37.32
N ILE A 92 -7.73 30.07 -37.69
CA ILE A 92 -6.33 29.86 -37.32
C ILE A 92 -6.18 29.87 -35.80
N GLU A 93 -6.74 30.87 -35.12
CA GLU A 93 -6.66 30.97 -33.66
C GLU A 93 -7.25 29.73 -32.97
N TYR A 94 -8.44 29.32 -33.40
CA TYR A 94 -9.10 28.11 -32.89
C TYR A 94 -8.27 26.84 -33.13
N THR A 95 -7.79 26.62 -34.37
CA THR A 95 -6.96 25.47 -34.69
C THR A 95 -5.63 25.50 -33.94
N ASN A 96 -5.02 26.67 -33.75
CA ASN A 96 -3.77 26.83 -33.01
C ASN A 96 -3.95 26.40 -31.55
N LYS A 97 -5.01 26.87 -30.88
CA LYS A 97 -5.34 26.45 -29.52
C LYS A 97 -5.51 24.94 -29.42
N LYS A 98 -6.29 24.34 -30.33
CA LYS A 98 -6.49 22.88 -30.37
C LYS A 98 -5.18 22.11 -30.57
N LEU A 99 -4.31 22.56 -31.47
CA LEU A 99 -3.03 21.91 -31.74
C LEU A 99 -2.05 22.05 -30.55
N SER A 100 -2.06 23.19 -29.84
CA SER A 100 -1.30 23.37 -28.60
C SER A 100 -1.76 22.39 -27.51
N GLU A 101 -3.07 22.28 -27.28
CA GLU A 101 -3.62 21.30 -26.33
C GLU A 101 -3.25 19.85 -26.70
N ILE A 102 -3.31 19.50 -27.99
CA ILE A 102 -2.88 18.18 -28.47
C ILE A 102 -1.39 17.95 -28.20
N SER A 103 -0.53 18.95 -28.44
CA SER A 103 0.92 18.84 -28.22
C SER A 103 1.27 18.66 -26.74
N GLU A 104 0.58 19.38 -25.85
CA GLU A 104 0.71 19.20 -24.41
C GLU A 104 0.26 17.80 -23.97
N LEU A 105 -0.88 17.32 -24.48
CA LEU A 105 -1.36 15.97 -24.19
C LEU A 105 -0.41 14.89 -24.71
N GLN A 106 0.16 15.04 -25.91
CA GLN A 106 1.18 14.13 -26.44
C GLN A 106 2.41 14.07 -25.53
N THR A 107 2.87 15.22 -25.05
CA THR A 107 4.00 15.30 -24.12
C THR A 107 3.69 14.60 -22.80
N LYS A 108 2.48 14.79 -22.27
CA LYS A 108 2.01 14.08 -21.07
C LYS A 108 1.95 12.56 -21.30
N VAL A 109 1.42 12.11 -22.44
CA VAL A 109 1.35 10.68 -22.79
C VAL A 109 2.76 10.07 -22.84
N VAL A 110 3.72 10.70 -23.52
CA VAL A 110 5.10 10.20 -23.60
C VAL A 110 5.75 10.12 -22.21
N ARG A 111 5.49 11.09 -21.33
CA ARG A 111 5.98 11.05 -19.94
C ARG A 111 5.37 9.88 -19.18
N ILE A 112 4.05 9.71 -19.25
CA ILE A 112 3.33 8.62 -18.59
C ILE A 112 3.82 7.26 -19.10
N GLU A 113 4.04 7.10 -20.41
CA GLU A 113 4.60 5.88 -21.00
C GLU A 113 6.01 5.59 -20.46
N SER A 114 6.84 6.61 -20.31
CA SER A 114 8.19 6.47 -19.73
C SER A 114 8.14 6.04 -18.26
N ASP A 115 7.28 6.66 -17.46
CA ASP A 115 7.16 6.32 -16.04
C ASP A 115 6.53 4.94 -15.85
N TYR A 116 5.57 4.55 -16.70
CA TYR A 116 5.03 3.21 -16.75
C TYR A 116 6.10 2.16 -17.04
N ALA A 117 7.01 2.41 -17.99
CA ALA A 117 8.11 1.50 -18.31
C ALA A 117 9.03 1.29 -17.09
N LYS A 118 9.38 2.36 -16.37
CA LYS A 118 10.21 2.27 -15.15
C LYS A 118 9.54 1.42 -14.07
N ILE A 119 8.27 1.69 -13.76
CA ILE A 119 7.50 0.93 -12.77
C ILE A 119 7.41 -0.53 -13.19
N SER A 120 7.20 -0.81 -14.48
CA SER A 120 7.14 -2.19 -14.97
C SER A 120 8.45 -2.95 -14.78
N ASP A 121 9.60 -2.30 -14.92
CA ASP A 121 10.91 -2.95 -14.73
C ASP A 121 11.24 -3.13 -13.25
N GLU A 122 10.82 -2.18 -12.40
CA GLU A 122 10.92 -2.30 -10.95
C GLU A 122 10.11 -3.49 -10.43
N VAL A 123 8.85 -3.62 -10.86
CA VAL A 123 7.99 -4.76 -10.50
C VAL A 123 8.63 -6.12 -10.88
N LYS A 124 9.30 -6.22 -12.04
CA LYS A 124 10.01 -7.45 -12.45
C LYS A 124 11.21 -7.75 -11.56
N LYS A 125 11.97 -6.72 -11.19
CA LYS A 125 13.13 -6.84 -10.30
C LYS A 125 12.68 -7.31 -8.92
N LEU A 126 11.67 -6.67 -8.35
CA LEU A 126 11.10 -7.03 -7.05
C LEU A 126 10.56 -8.48 -7.07
N SER A 127 9.81 -8.85 -8.12
CA SER A 127 9.30 -10.23 -8.27
C SER A 127 10.43 -11.27 -8.30
N SER A 128 11.55 -10.94 -8.96
CA SER A 128 12.73 -11.81 -8.99
C SER A 128 13.39 -11.97 -7.61
N GLU A 129 13.47 -10.88 -6.83
CA GLU A 129 13.97 -10.90 -5.45
C GLU A 129 13.06 -11.72 -4.53
N VAL A 130 11.73 -11.56 -4.63
CA VAL A 130 10.74 -12.38 -3.91
C VAL A 130 10.93 -13.87 -4.17
N ASN A 131 11.12 -14.27 -5.42
CA ASN A 131 11.34 -15.67 -5.78
C ASN A 131 12.66 -16.22 -5.21
N SER A 132 13.73 -15.41 -5.20
CA SER A 132 15.01 -15.79 -4.60
C SER A 132 14.90 -15.99 -3.09
N LEU A 133 14.23 -15.06 -2.39
CA LEU A 133 13.99 -15.15 -0.96
C LEU A 133 13.08 -16.32 -0.60
N LYS A 134 12.03 -16.58 -1.38
CA LYS A 134 11.18 -17.76 -1.21
C LYS A 134 12.00 -19.05 -1.20
N ASN A 135 12.91 -19.22 -2.17
CA ASN A 135 13.75 -20.42 -2.23
C ASN A 135 14.72 -20.51 -1.06
N THR A 136 15.29 -19.38 -0.63
CA THR A 136 16.17 -19.32 0.56
C THR A 136 15.41 -19.69 1.82
N ASN A 137 14.22 -19.14 2.03
CA ASN A 137 13.37 -19.42 3.19
C ASN A 137 12.94 -20.89 3.23
N ALA A 138 12.55 -21.47 2.09
CA ALA A 138 12.20 -22.89 2.01
C ALA A 138 13.36 -23.82 2.41
N ARG A 139 14.59 -23.46 2.00
CA ARG A 139 15.80 -24.19 2.42
C ARG A 139 16.04 -24.05 3.92
N LEU A 140 16.02 -22.82 4.46
CA LEU A 140 16.21 -22.55 5.88
C LEU A 140 15.14 -23.24 6.75
N MET A 141 13.88 -23.29 6.27
CA MET A 141 12.79 -24.01 6.94
C MET A 141 13.07 -25.52 7.00
N THR A 142 13.59 -26.09 5.91
CA THR A 142 13.97 -27.51 5.86
C THR A 142 15.11 -27.80 6.84
N GLU A 143 16.13 -26.94 6.87
CA GLU A 143 17.24 -27.02 7.82
C GLU A 143 16.75 -26.90 9.27
N LEU A 144 15.83 -25.96 9.55
CA LEU A 144 15.22 -25.77 10.86
C LEU A 144 14.49 -27.03 11.36
N LYS A 145 13.65 -27.63 10.53
CA LYS A 145 12.91 -28.86 10.89
C LYS A 145 13.83 -30.05 11.11
N ALA A 146 14.86 -30.21 10.28
CA ALA A 146 15.86 -31.26 10.44
C ALA A 146 16.60 -31.10 11.77
N PHE A 147 16.96 -29.87 12.11
CA PHE A 147 17.62 -29.54 13.37
C PHE A 147 16.78 -29.88 14.59
N GLN A 148 15.47 -29.59 14.54
CA GLN A 148 14.54 -29.93 15.61
C GLN A 148 14.35 -31.44 15.81
N SER A 149 14.42 -32.21 14.72
CA SER A 149 14.18 -33.65 14.76
C SER A 149 15.39 -34.46 15.24
N GLY A 150 16.61 -33.92 15.12
CA GLY A 150 17.87 -34.59 15.45
C GLY A 150 18.60 -34.04 16.69
N TYR A 151 17.89 -33.31 17.54
CA TYR A 151 18.47 -32.43 18.55
C TYR A 151 19.15 -33.16 19.73
N GLY A 152 20.45 -32.88 19.95
CA GLY A 152 21.27 -33.45 21.04
C GLY A 152 21.51 -32.52 22.25
N GLY A 153 20.98 -31.29 22.23
CA GLY A 153 21.02 -30.36 23.37
C GLY A 153 22.35 -29.65 23.63
N SER A 154 23.34 -29.72 22.74
CA SER A 154 24.62 -29.03 22.96
C SER A 154 24.51 -27.51 22.73
N LYS A 155 25.38 -26.73 23.38
CA LYS A 155 25.38 -25.25 23.27
C LYS A 155 25.59 -24.75 21.84
N ASN A 156 26.51 -25.37 21.10
CA ASN A 156 26.77 -25.01 19.70
C ASN A 156 25.57 -25.30 18.78
N GLU A 157 24.81 -26.35 19.12
CA GLU A 157 23.58 -26.68 18.41
C GLU A 157 22.47 -25.66 18.69
N ILE A 158 22.31 -25.23 19.95
CA ILE A 158 21.39 -24.15 20.33
C ILE A 158 21.69 -22.84 19.58
N ASP A 159 22.96 -22.46 19.52
CA ASP A 159 23.36 -21.20 18.87
C ASP A 159 23.16 -21.27 17.35
N SER A 160 23.39 -22.44 16.73
CA SER A 160 23.11 -22.67 15.31
C SER A 160 21.61 -22.58 15.01
N LEU A 161 20.78 -23.19 15.85
CA LEU A 161 19.32 -23.13 15.74
C LEU A 161 18.80 -21.68 15.84
N ARG A 162 19.29 -20.91 16.82
CA ARG A 162 18.91 -19.49 16.98
C ARG A 162 19.28 -18.66 15.76
N ASN A 163 20.45 -18.92 15.17
CA ASN A 163 20.90 -18.20 13.99
C ASN A 163 20.01 -18.53 12.77
N LEU A 164 19.64 -19.81 12.58
CA LEU A 164 18.70 -20.24 11.53
C LEU A 164 17.32 -19.59 11.69
N VAL A 165 16.77 -19.58 12.90
CA VAL A 165 15.49 -18.92 13.21
C VAL A 165 15.56 -17.42 12.89
N THR A 166 16.66 -16.76 13.27
CA THR A 166 16.86 -15.32 13.01
C THR A 166 16.95 -15.02 11.51
N GLN A 167 17.73 -15.81 10.76
CA GLN A 167 17.86 -15.64 9.30
C GLN A 167 16.54 -15.88 8.58
N LEU A 168 15.80 -16.92 8.98
CA LEU A 168 14.50 -17.24 8.41
C LEU A 168 13.47 -16.14 8.69
N LYS A 169 13.41 -15.62 9.93
CA LYS A 169 12.58 -14.48 10.30
C LYS A 169 12.88 -13.25 9.43
N GLN A 170 14.16 -12.89 9.29
CA GLN A 170 14.57 -11.76 8.45
C GLN A 170 14.22 -11.97 6.97
N GLY A 171 14.42 -13.18 6.45
CA GLY A 171 14.08 -13.51 5.06
C GLY A 171 12.57 -13.47 4.78
N ILE A 172 11.75 -13.90 5.74
CA ILE A 172 10.28 -13.82 5.64
C ILE A 172 9.82 -12.36 5.69
N SER A 173 10.31 -11.58 6.67
CA SER A 173 9.99 -10.16 6.83
C SER A 173 10.40 -9.33 5.60
N ARG A 174 11.60 -9.57 5.05
CA ARG A 174 12.04 -8.93 3.81
C ARG A 174 11.15 -9.28 2.61
N ARG A 175 10.69 -10.53 2.51
CA ARG A 175 9.78 -10.96 1.44
C ARG A 175 8.42 -10.27 1.58
N ASP A 176 7.91 -10.13 2.79
CA ASP A 176 6.67 -9.38 3.05
C ASP A 176 6.77 -7.94 2.54
N THR A 177 7.84 -7.22 2.91
CA THR A 177 8.10 -5.86 2.41
C THR A 177 8.11 -5.78 0.89
N LEU A 178 8.79 -6.72 0.20
CA LEU A 178 8.85 -6.70 -1.26
C LEU A 178 7.51 -7.02 -1.92
N ILE A 179 6.70 -7.92 -1.34
CA ILE A 179 5.36 -8.20 -1.83
C ILE A 179 4.48 -6.95 -1.68
N GLN A 180 4.64 -6.20 -0.59
CA GLN A 180 3.98 -4.91 -0.39
C GLN A 180 4.41 -3.89 -1.45
N GLU A 181 5.71 -3.72 -1.68
CA GLU A 181 6.22 -2.82 -2.74
C GLU A 181 5.70 -3.20 -4.13
N ILE A 182 5.53 -4.50 -4.42
CA ILE A 182 4.90 -4.96 -5.67
C ILE A 182 3.42 -4.57 -5.72
N MET A 183 2.67 -4.77 -4.63
CA MET A 183 1.26 -4.38 -4.56
C MET A 183 1.10 -2.87 -4.76
N ASP A 184 1.85 -2.07 -4.03
CA ASP A 184 1.83 -0.61 -4.14
C ASP A 184 2.16 -0.18 -5.57
N ASN A 185 3.20 -0.74 -6.20
CA ASN A 185 3.56 -0.40 -7.58
C ASN A 185 2.52 -0.84 -8.62
N ILE A 186 1.81 -1.94 -8.39
CA ILE A 186 0.71 -2.38 -9.27
C ILE A 186 -0.49 -1.45 -9.13
N PHE A 187 -0.79 -1.00 -7.91
CA PHE A 187 -1.98 -0.22 -7.60
C PHE A 187 -1.78 1.30 -7.59
N MET A 188 -0.54 1.80 -7.57
CA MET A 188 -0.21 3.24 -7.68
C MET A 188 -0.82 3.87 -8.95
N THR A 189 -0.85 3.11 -10.05
CA THR A 189 -1.48 3.58 -11.30
C THR A 189 -3.00 3.55 -11.26
N ALA A 190 -3.61 2.85 -10.30
CA ALA A 190 -5.05 2.60 -10.21
C ALA A 190 -5.72 3.34 -9.03
N GLU A 191 -4.94 3.95 -8.14
CA GLU A 191 -5.39 4.49 -6.83
C GLU A 191 -6.47 5.57 -6.95
N HIS A 192 -6.51 6.30 -8.06
CA HIS A 192 -7.50 7.37 -8.29
C HIS A 192 -8.73 6.97 -9.11
N LYS A 193 -8.81 5.74 -9.64
CA LYS A 193 -9.81 5.39 -10.68
C LYS A 193 -10.30 3.93 -10.70
N LEU A 194 -10.20 3.17 -9.61
CA LEU A 194 -10.61 1.75 -9.59
C LEU A 194 -12.08 1.50 -9.99
N GLU A 195 -13.00 2.37 -9.56
CA GLU A 195 -14.42 2.29 -9.96
C GLU A 195 -14.66 2.69 -11.42
N SER A 196 -13.67 3.29 -12.07
CA SER A 196 -13.73 3.78 -13.45
C SER A 196 -12.70 3.13 -14.37
N LEU A 197 -12.05 2.03 -13.96
CA LEU A 197 -11.08 1.35 -14.81
C LEU A 197 -11.80 0.77 -16.02
N ASP A 198 -11.31 1.08 -17.22
CA ASP A 198 -11.80 0.44 -18.42
C ASP A 198 -11.29 -1.01 -18.53
N ASP A 199 -11.89 -1.78 -19.44
CA ASP A 199 -11.54 -3.19 -19.62
C ASP A 199 -10.07 -3.41 -20.03
N ALA A 200 -9.45 -2.44 -20.70
CA ALA A 200 -8.05 -2.52 -21.13
C ALA A 200 -7.10 -2.29 -19.94
N GLU A 201 -7.40 -1.32 -19.08
CA GLU A 201 -6.68 -1.08 -17.83
C GLU A 201 -6.78 -2.29 -16.89
N LYS A 202 -7.97 -2.86 -16.72
CA LYS A 202 -8.17 -4.10 -15.93
C LYS A 202 -7.33 -5.25 -16.48
N LYS A 203 -7.34 -5.47 -17.80
CA LYS A 203 -6.54 -6.52 -18.45
C LYS A 203 -5.03 -6.33 -18.25
N ASN A 204 -4.55 -5.09 -18.27
CA ASN A 204 -3.14 -4.79 -18.02
C ASN A 204 -2.73 -5.09 -16.57
N ILE A 205 -3.57 -4.74 -15.60
CA ILE A 205 -3.33 -5.06 -14.18
C ILE A 205 -3.32 -6.58 -13.98
N ILE A 206 -4.29 -7.31 -14.56
CA ILE A 206 -4.33 -8.78 -14.53
C ILE A 206 -3.02 -9.37 -15.09
N THR A 207 -2.54 -8.84 -16.21
CA THR A 207 -1.31 -9.32 -16.86
C THR A 207 -0.10 -9.11 -15.94
N LYS A 208 0.01 -7.96 -15.25
CA LYS A 208 1.08 -7.70 -14.28
C LYS A 208 1.01 -8.64 -13.07
N ILE A 209 -0.16 -8.82 -12.49
CA ILE A 209 -0.38 -9.72 -11.35
C ILE A 209 0.00 -11.17 -11.73
N GLN A 210 -0.37 -11.61 -12.93
CA GLN A 210 -0.02 -12.94 -13.43
C GLN A 210 1.48 -13.07 -13.70
N SER A 211 2.11 -12.07 -14.32
CA SER A 211 3.54 -12.10 -14.64
C SER A 211 4.44 -12.14 -13.41
N THR A 212 3.95 -11.62 -12.28
CA THR A 212 4.65 -11.60 -11.00
C THR A 212 4.27 -12.77 -10.09
N SER A 213 3.29 -13.59 -10.48
CA SER A 213 2.68 -14.64 -9.65
C SER A 213 2.25 -14.12 -8.27
N LEU A 214 1.77 -12.88 -8.20
CA LEU A 214 1.55 -12.17 -6.93
C LEU A 214 0.63 -12.93 -5.97
N ILE A 215 -0.52 -13.43 -6.44
CA ILE A 215 -1.49 -14.17 -5.61
C ILE A 215 -0.83 -15.42 -5.01
N ASP A 216 -0.09 -16.18 -5.82
CA ASP A 216 0.62 -17.36 -5.33
C ASP A 216 1.73 -16.97 -4.34
N ASN A 217 2.41 -15.85 -4.55
CA ASN A 217 3.45 -15.35 -3.64
C ASN A 217 2.89 -14.91 -2.29
N ILE A 218 1.74 -14.22 -2.28
CA ILE A 218 1.03 -13.85 -1.06
C ILE A 218 0.60 -15.12 -0.30
N ARG A 219 0.00 -16.08 -0.99
CA ARG A 219 -0.42 -17.35 -0.39
C ARG A 219 0.75 -18.08 0.25
N ASN A 220 1.86 -18.23 -0.48
CA ASN A 220 3.06 -18.88 0.05
C ASN A 220 3.67 -18.09 1.21
N LEU A 221 3.62 -16.75 1.18
CA LEU A 221 4.09 -15.91 2.28
C LEU A 221 3.37 -16.23 3.58
N ILE A 222 2.04 -16.26 3.55
CA ILE A 222 1.23 -16.51 4.73
C ILE A 222 1.40 -17.96 5.21
N SER A 223 1.41 -18.93 4.28
CA SER A 223 1.66 -20.34 4.62
C SER A 223 3.03 -20.55 5.28
N ASP A 224 4.09 -19.94 4.76
CA ASP A 224 5.42 -20.05 5.34
C ASP A 224 5.49 -19.39 6.73
N ASN A 225 4.76 -18.30 6.96
CA ASN A 225 4.64 -17.68 8.28
C ASN A 225 3.95 -18.62 9.28
N ILE A 226 2.84 -19.25 8.89
CA ILE A 226 2.15 -20.26 9.70
C ILE A 226 3.09 -21.43 10.02
N GLU A 227 3.80 -21.92 9.02
CA GLU A 227 4.75 -23.03 9.18
C GLU A 227 5.90 -22.65 10.10
N PHE A 228 6.43 -21.44 9.98
CA PHE A 228 7.46 -20.89 10.87
C PHE A 228 7.01 -20.84 12.32
N LEU A 229 5.77 -20.40 12.57
CA LEU A 229 5.17 -20.37 13.90
C LEU A 229 5.07 -21.78 14.52
N ASN A 230 4.69 -22.76 13.71
CA ASN A 230 4.56 -24.14 14.18
C ASN A 230 5.92 -24.80 14.48
N ALA A 231 6.93 -24.46 13.67
CA ALA A 231 8.27 -25.04 13.71
C ALA A 231 9.26 -24.29 14.61
N SER A 232 8.83 -23.37 15.47
CA SER A 232 9.74 -22.57 16.30
C SER A 232 9.27 -22.44 17.75
N ILE A 233 10.18 -21.99 18.61
CA ILE A 233 9.91 -21.58 19.99
C ILE A 233 10.23 -20.09 20.08
N PHE A 234 9.32 -19.32 20.66
CA PHE A 234 9.41 -17.87 20.67
C PHE A 234 9.46 -17.27 22.06
N THR A 235 10.10 -16.12 22.15
CA THR A 235 9.97 -15.23 23.30
C THR A 235 8.72 -14.35 23.15
N SER A 236 8.34 -13.67 24.23
CA SER A 236 7.26 -12.68 24.15
C SER A 236 7.61 -11.52 23.20
N GLU A 237 8.87 -11.10 23.16
CA GLU A 237 9.35 -10.06 22.25
C GLU A 237 9.23 -10.50 20.78
N ASP A 238 9.60 -11.74 20.47
CA ASP A 238 9.46 -12.29 19.11
C ASP A 238 8.01 -12.30 18.65
N LEU A 239 7.09 -12.81 19.47
CA LEU A 239 5.67 -12.87 19.14
C LEU A 239 5.02 -11.49 19.08
N THR A 240 5.49 -10.53 19.88
CA THR A 240 5.06 -9.13 19.78
C THR A 240 5.41 -8.56 18.40
N ALA A 241 6.65 -8.78 17.94
CA ALA A 241 7.07 -8.32 16.62
C ALA A 241 6.26 -9.00 15.50
N LEU A 242 6.09 -10.33 15.56
CA LEU A 242 5.34 -11.09 14.55
C LEU A 242 3.85 -10.70 14.52
N LYS A 243 3.24 -10.39 15.67
CA LYS A 243 1.87 -9.87 15.72
C LYS A 243 1.75 -8.48 15.10
N SER A 244 2.76 -7.63 15.26
CA SER A 244 2.80 -6.34 14.58
C SER A 244 2.88 -6.53 13.06
N GLU A 245 3.77 -7.41 12.58
CA GLU A 245 3.91 -7.74 11.16
C GLU A 245 2.58 -8.28 10.58
N TYR A 246 1.92 -9.19 11.30
CA TYR A 246 0.59 -9.69 10.92
C TYR A 246 -0.45 -8.56 10.82
N LYS A 247 -0.54 -7.67 11.81
CA LYS A 247 -1.52 -6.56 11.79
C LYS A 247 -1.26 -5.61 10.62
N ASP A 248 0.01 -5.29 10.36
CA ASP A 248 0.39 -4.42 9.26
C ASP A 248 0.08 -5.08 7.91
N PHE A 249 0.23 -6.40 7.80
CA PHE A 249 -0.18 -7.17 6.62
C PHE A 249 -1.70 -7.20 6.45
N ASP A 250 -2.44 -7.55 7.50
CA ASP A 250 -3.91 -7.65 7.51
C ASP A 250 -4.57 -6.32 7.12
N GLN A 251 -4.09 -5.20 7.67
CA GLN A 251 -4.58 -3.87 7.30
C GLN A 251 -4.41 -3.57 5.81
N ARG A 252 -3.26 -3.94 5.24
CA ARG A 252 -2.99 -3.76 3.80
C ARG A 252 -3.82 -4.71 2.95
N TRP A 253 -3.96 -5.96 3.38
CA TRP A 253 -4.82 -6.91 2.69
C TRP A 253 -6.28 -6.44 2.68
N ASN A 254 -6.80 -5.90 3.78
CA ASN A 254 -8.12 -5.29 3.83
C ASN A 254 -8.29 -4.12 2.85
N HIS A 255 -7.19 -3.46 2.47
CA HIS A 255 -7.19 -2.40 1.47
C HIS A 255 -7.09 -2.93 0.02
N PHE A 256 -6.24 -3.92 -0.25
CA PHE A 256 -5.96 -4.41 -1.61
C PHE A 256 -6.74 -5.66 -2.03
N GLY A 257 -7.05 -6.55 -1.08
CA GLY A 257 -7.79 -7.79 -1.28
C GLY A 257 -9.13 -7.59 -2.02
N PRO A 258 -10.00 -6.68 -1.55
CA PRO A 258 -11.26 -6.38 -2.25
C PRO A 258 -11.06 -5.90 -3.70
N LYS A 259 -10.01 -5.11 -3.95
CA LYS A 259 -9.66 -4.62 -5.30
C LYS A 259 -9.25 -5.77 -6.21
N LEU A 260 -8.48 -6.73 -5.69
CA LEU A 260 -8.13 -7.95 -6.41
C LEU A 260 -9.37 -8.79 -6.74
N PHE A 261 -10.30 -8.93 -5.79
CA PHE A 261 -11.57 -9.63 -6.04
C PHE A 261 -12.40 -9.00 -7.15
N ASP A 262 -12.47 -7.67 -7.21
CA ASP A 262 -13.19 -6.96 -8.27
C ASP A 262 -12.54 -7.17 -9.65
N ILE A 263 -11.21 -7.04 -9.72
CA ILE A 263 -10.44 -7.26 -10.96
C ILE A 263 -10.59 -8.70 -11.47
N TYR A 264 -10.65 -9.68 -10.57
CA TYR A 264 -10.84 -11.09 -10.89
C TYR A 264 -12.30 -11.54 -10.83
N SER A 265 -13.27 -10.62 -10.90
CA SER A 265 -14.70 -10.92 -10.82
C SER A 265 -15.20 -11.95 -11.84
N THR A 266 -14.47 -12.22 -12.92
CA THR A 266 -14.83 -13.20 -13.95
C THR A 266 -13.94 -14.45 -13.99
N ASP A 267 -12.90 -14.56 -13.14
CA ASP A 267 -11.97 -15.69 -13.08
C ASP A 267 -12.19 -16.50 -11.79
N GLU A 268 -13.01 -17.54 -11.87
CA GLU A 268 -13.37 -18.39 -10.71
C GLU A 268 -12.13 -18.98 -10.02
N LYS A 269 -11.11 -19.39 -10.78
CA LYS A 269 -9.90 -20.01 -10.22
C LYS A 269 -9.10 -19.02 -9.37
N ASN A 270 -8.97 -17.78 -9.82
CA ASN A 270 -8.25 -16.77 -9.04
C ASN A 270 -9.10 -16.27 -7.87
N LYS A 271 -10.44 -16.22 -7.98
CA LYS A 271 -11.31 -15.95 -6.83
C LYS A 271 -11.13 -16.98 -5.72
N ASP A 272 -11.08 -18.26 -6.06
CA ASP A 272 -10.87 -19.32 -5.08
C ASP A 272 -9.55 -19.14 -4.33
N LYS A 273 -8.47 -18.77 -5.05
CA LYS A 273 -7.18 -18.45 -4.42
C LYS A 273 -7.25 -17.21 -3.52
N LEU A 274 -8.03 -16.20 -3.88
CA LEU A 274 -8.20 -15.00 -3.05
C LEU A 274 -8.99 -15.33 -1.78
N ASN A 275 -10.05 -16.14 -1.86
CA ASN A 275 -10.79 -16.64 -0.70
C ASN A 275 -9.90 -17.50 0.22
N GLU A 276 -9.00 -18.30 -0.38
CA GLU A 276 -8.01 -19.07 0.35
C GLU A 276 -7.06 -18.16 1.13
N ILE A 277 -6.67 -17.00 0.57
CA ILE A 277 -5.84 -16.02 1.28
C ILE A 277 -6.56 -15.48 2.52
N ASP A 278 -7.84 -15.09 2.42
CA ASP A 278 -8.61 -14.63 3.60
C ASP A 278 -8.63 -15.69 4.72
N THR A 279 -8.83 -16.95 4.32
CA THR A 279 -8.80 -18.09 5.26
C THR A 279 -7.41 -18.25 5.88
N LEU A 280 -6.34 -18.13 5.09
CA LEU A 280 -4.96 -18.23 5.57
C LEU A 280 -4.59 -17.08 6.51
N ILE A 281 -5.07 -15.87 6.29
CA ILE A 281 -4.84 -14.72 7.18
C ILE A 281 -5.48 -14.99 8.55
N SER A 282 -6.72 -15.50 8.57
CA SER A 282 -7.37 -15.91 9.82
C SER A 282 -6.61 -17.04 10.52
N ASN A 283 -6.10 -18.01 9.75
CA ASN A 283 -5.29 -19.11 10.29
C ASN A 283 -3.96 -18.60 10.84
N TRP A 284 -3.32 -17.62 10.20
CA TRP A 284 -2.09 -17.01 10.68
C TRP A 284 -2.28 -16.33 12.04
N ASN A 285 -3.35 -15.56 12.22
CA ASN A 285 -3.68 -14.98 13.52
C ASN A 285 -3.89 -16.06 14.59
N SER A 286 -4.64 -17.12 14.24
CA SER A 286 -4.90 -18.23 15.15
C SER A 286 -3.61 -18.98 15.53
N SER A 287 -2.68 -19.15 14.58
CA SER A 287 -1.35 -19.73 14.83
C SER A 287 -0.47 -18.84 15.71
N LEU A 288 -0.59 -17.51 15.61
CA LEU A 288 0.10 -16.59 16.51
C LEU A 288 -0.40 -16.75 17.94
N ASP A 289 -1.72 -16.78 18.13
CA ASP A 289 -2.34 -16.97 19.45
C ASP A 289 -1.97 -18.34 20.04
N PHE A 290 -2.05 -19.39 19.23
CA PHE A 290 -1.62 -20.73 19.63
C PHE A 290 -0.15 -20.74 20.08
N SER A 291 0.74 -20.10 19.33
CA SER A 291 2.16 -20.01 19.69
C SER A 291 2.40 -19.28 21.01
N VAL A 292 1.61 -18.25 21.32
CA VAL A 292 1.66 -17.58 22.64
C VAL A 292 1.35 -18.58 23.76
N TRP A 293 0.23 -19.30 23.66
CA TRP A 293 -0.18 -20.24 24.71
C TRP A 293 0.75 -21.45 24.82
N LYS A 294 1.25 -21.95 23.68
CA LYS A 294 2.27 -23.00 23.64
C LYS A 294 3.53 -22.58 24.39
N SER A 295 4.05 -21.39 24.11
CA SER A 295 5.25 -20.88 24.79
C SER A 295 5.04 -20.67 26.29
N ILE A 296 3.86 -20.21 26.72
CA ILE A 296 3.52 -20.11 28.15
C ILE A 296 3.51 -21.51 28.79
N ASN A 297 2.86 -22.48 28.16
CA ASN A 297 2.83 -23.86 28.65
C ASN A 297 4.23 -24.49 28.74
N ASP A 298 5.10 -24.25 27.75
CA ASP A 298 6.48 -24.74 27.75
C ASP A 298 7.31 -24.14 28.91
N ILE A 299 7.01 -22.89 29.32
CA ILE A 299 7.63 -22.30 30.52
C ILE A 299 7.26 -23.09 31.77
N PHE A 300 5.98 -23.41 31.98
CA PHE A 300 5.56 -24.20 33.15
C PHE A 300 6.18 -25.61 33.13
N LYS A 301 6.15 -26.29 31.97
CA LYS A 301 6.75 -27.62 31.81
C LYS A 301 8.25 -27.64 32.07
N SER A 302 8.99 -26.64 31.58
CA SER A 302 10.44 -26.54 31.82
C SER A 302 10.79 -26.34 33.31
N HIS A 303 9.82 -25.88 34.10
CA HIS A 303 9.91 -25.74 35.56
C HIS A 303 9.19 -26.89 36.28
N THR A 304 8.92 -28.03 35.62
CA THR A 304 8.26 -29.21 36.22
C THR A 304 6.90 -28.91 36.86
N ILE A 305 6.22 -27.86 36.39
CA ILE A 305 4.85 -27.52 36.81
C ILE A 305 3.91 -28.06 35.73
N GLU A 306 3.10 -29.04 36.11
CA GLU A 306 2.11 -29.63 35.23
C GLU A 306 0.77 -28.92 35.41
N LEU A 307 0.45 -28.07 34.44
CA LEU A 307 -0.86 -27.44 34.32
C LEU A 307 -1.78 -28.32 33.47
N ASN A 308 -3.10 -28.24 33.72
CA ASN A 308 -4.10 -28.77 32.80
C ASN A 308 -3.95 -28.10 31.41
N ALA A 309 -4.31 -28.79 30.34
CA ALA A 309 -4.20 -28.24 28.98
C ALA A 309 -5.03 -26.95 28.82
N PHE A 310 -4.45 -25.95 28.14
CA PHE A 310 -5.11 -24.70 27.82
C PHE A 310 -4.69 -24.17 26.45
N SER A 311 -5.58 -23.41 25.82
CA SER A 311 -5.42 -22.82 24.49
C SER A 311 -5.89 -21.36 24.39
N ASN A 312 -6.43 -20.81 25.49
CA ASN A 312 -6.91 -19.44 25.59
C ASN A 312 -6.82 -18.93 27.03
N GLY A 313 -7.10 -17.63 27.23
CA GLY A 313 -6.97 -16.98 28.53
C GLY A 313 -7.86 -17.57 29.62
N ALA A 314 -9.11 -17.93 29.31
CA ALA A 314 -10.03 -18.51 30.30
C ALA A 314 -9.57 -19.90 30.76
N GLU A 315 -9.14 -20.74 29.82
CA GLU A 315 -8.59 -22.06 30.13
C GLU A 315 -7.28 -21.96 30.92
N PHE A 316 -6.41 -21.00 30.55
CA PHE A 316 -5.15 -20.77 31.26
C PHE A 316 -5.40 -20.35 32.71
N GLU A 317 -6.32 -19.42 32.91
CA GLU A 317 -6.72 -18.99 34.25
C GLU A 317 -7.22 -20.16 35.09
N GLN A 318 -8.16 -20.94 34.55
CA GLN A 318 -8.71 -22.09 35.27
C GLN A 318 -7.62 -23.09 35.62
N SER A 319 -6.76 -23.40 34.65
CA SER A 319 -5.65 -24.34 34.83
C SER A 319 -4.65 -23.89 35.90
N ALA A 320 -4.32 -22.59 35.94
CA ALA A 320 -3.46 -22.02 36.97
C ALA A 320 -4.13 -22.07 38.36
N ILE A 321 -5.42 -21.72 38.45
CA ILE A 321 -6.18 -21.75 39.70
C ILE A 321 -6.33 -23.19 40.23
N ASP A 322 -6.61 -24.16 39.36
CA ASP A 322 -6.72 -25.57 39.73
C ASP A 322 -5.39 -26.10 40.29
N TYR A 323 -4.27 -25.76 39.65
CA TYR A 323 -2.96 -26.10 40.17
C TYR A 323 -2.73 -25.52 41.57
N ILE A 324 -3.02 -24.22 41.76
CA ILE A 324 -2.86 -23.56 43.06
C ILE A 324 -3.73 -24.22 44.13
N ASN A 325 -5.01 -24.47 43.85
CA ASN A 325 -5.91 -25.13 44.80
C ASN A 325 -5.41 -26.53 45.18
N ASN A 326 -4.93 -27.33 44.21
CA ASN A 326 -4.37 -28.65 44.48
C ASN A 326 -3.14 -28.60 45.40
N GLN A 327 -2.29 -27.56 45.28
CA GLN A 327 -1.15 -27.37 46.17
C GLN A 327 -1.59 -26.97 47.59
N ILE A 328 -2.60 -26.09 47.71
CA ILE A 328 -3.19 -25.72 49.02
C ILE A 328 -3.76 -26.97 49.73
N ASP A 329 -4.55 -27.76 49.01
CA ASP A 329 -5.22 -28.93 49.57
C ASP A 329 -4.20 -30.01 49.98
N SER A 330 -3.16 -30.22 49.18
CA SER A 330 -2.10 -31.21 49.44
C SER A 330 -1.08 -30.77 50.50
N GLY A 331 -0.93 -29.47 50.75
CA GLY A 331 0.08 -28.86 51.61
C GLY A 331 -0.18 -28.99 53.11
N THR A 332 -1.41 -29.34 53.52
CA THR A 332 -1.88 -29.40 54.92
C THR A 332 -1.10 -30.30 55.90
N ASN A 333 0.00 -30.96 55.49
CA ASN A 333 0.79 -31.86 56.35
C ASN A 333 2.33 -31.63 56.38
N SER A 334 2.92 -30.68 55.63
CA SER A 334 4.40 -30.60 55.47
C SER A 334 4.96 -29.17 55.30
N GLY A 335 4.96 -28.36 56.36
CA GLY A 335 5.25 -26.91 56.33
C GLY A 335 6.63 -26.40 55.85
N VAL A 336 7.59 -27.24 55.43
CA VAL A 336 8.88 -26.76 54.84
C VAL A 336 8.95 -26.97 53.32
N GLN A 337 8.35 -28.04 52.80
CA GLN A 337 8.29 -28.28 51.35
C GLN A 337 7.25 -27.37 50.67
N GLU A 338 6.16 -27.05 51.38
CA GLU A 338 5.09 -26.19 50.87
C GLU A 338 5.57 -24.77 50.56
N ASP A 339 6.42 -24.20 51.43
CA ASP A 339 6.98 -22.85 51.27
C ASP A 339 7.95 -22.77 50.07
N GLN A 340 8.70 -23.85 49.79
CA GLN A 340 9.58 -23.92 48.62
C GLN A 340 8.79 -24.02 47.31
N THR A 341 7.73 -24.84 47.29
CA THR A 341 6.85 -24.97 46.11
C THR A 341 6.12 -23.67 45.81
N TYR A 342 5.62 -22.98 46.85
CA TYR A 342 5.02 -21.65 46.71
C TYR A 342 6.02 -20.66 46.09
N VAL A 343 7.21 -20.49 46.69
CA VAL A 343 8.23 -19.53 46.19
C VAL A 343 8.61 -19.86 44.75
N TYR A 344 8.74 -21.15 44.42
CA TYR A 344 9.09 -21.56 43.07
C TYR A 344 7.98 -21.24 42.06
N PHE A 345 6.71 -21.53 42.35
CA PHE A 345 5.62 -21.18 41.45
C PHE A 345 5.39 -19.66 41.40
N ALA A 346 5.14 -19.03 42.54
CA ALA A 346 4.69 -17.66 42.64
C ALA A 346 5.78 -16.66 42.23
N ASP A 347 6.99 -16.80 42.78
CA ASP A 347 8.04 -15.82 42.53
C ASP A 347 8.79 -16.12 41.23
N ARG A 348 9.25 -17.36 41.03
CA ARG A 348 10.11 -17.71 39.88
C ARG A 348 9.36 -17.86 38.57
N VAL A 349 8.16 -18.44 38.58
CA VAL A 349 7.44 -18.71 37.32
C VAL A 349 6.39 -17.64 37.06
N TRP A 350 5.45 -17.46 37.99
CA TRP A 350 4.37 -16.49 37.81
C TRP A 350 4.86 -15.05 37.76
N ASN A 351 5.59 -14.57 38.77
CA ASN A 351 6.04 -13.17 38.81
C ASN A 351 7.20 -12.90 37.83
N GLU A 352 8.31 -13.64 37.92
CA GLU A 352 9.52 -13.36 37.13
C GLU A 352 9.39 -13.73 35.64
N LYS A 353 8.59 -14.74 35.26
CA LYS A 353 8.45 -15.17 33.85
C LYS A 353 7.15 -14.68 33.24
N ILE A 354 6.00 -15.09 33.79
CA ILE A 354 4.69 -14.85 33.17
C ILE A 354 4.28 -13.38 33.28
N LYS A 355 4.20 -12.83 34.49
CA LYS A 355 3.81 -11.42 34.70
C LYS A 355 4.78 -10.45 34.07
N ALA A 356 6.08 -10.63 34.28
CA ALA A 356 7.07 -9.69 33.79
C ALA A 356 7.14 -9.65 32.26
N ASN A 357 7.06 -10.81 31.59
CA ASN A 357 7.40 -10.90 30.16
C ASN A 357 6.20 -11.19 29.25
N TRP A 358 5.17 -11.89 29.73
CA TRP A 358 4.05 -12.35 28.89
C TRP A 358 2.77 -11.55 29.08
N ILE A 359 2.44 -11.16 30.31
CA ILE A 359 1.23 -10.37 30.57
C ILE A 359 1.14 -9.09 29.75
N PRO A 360 2.21 -8.28 29.56
CA PRO A 360 2.13 -7.09 28.72
C PRO A 360 1.61 -7.39 27.32
N LEU A 361 2.13 -8.45 26.68
CA LEU A 361 1.68 -8.94 25.38
C LEU A 361 0.23 -9.44 25.44
N LEU A 362 -0.11 -10.26 26.43
CA LEU A 362 -1.45 -10.84 26.57
C LEU A 362 -2.54 -9.77 26.72
N ILE A 363 -2.27 -8.71 27.50
CA ILE A 363 -3.19 -7.59 27.66
C ILE A 363 -3.27 -6.76 26.37
N SER A 364 -2.13 -6.40 25.77
CA SER A 364 -2.13 -5.56 24.56
C SER A 364 -2.83 -6.22 23.37
N GLU A 365 -2.86 -7.55 23.37
CA GLU A 365 -3.46 -8.37 22.31
C GLU A 365 -4.84 -8.93 22.69
N ASN A 366 -5.41 -8.48 23.82
CA ASN A 366 -6.72 -8.94 24.34
C ASN A 366 -6.83 -10.47 24.50
N LEU A 367 -5.71 -11.16 24.74
CA LEU A 367 -5.65 -12.60 24.99
C LEU A 367 -5.90 -12.94 26.47
N PHE A 368 -5.72 -11.95 27.35
CA PHE A 368 -5.95 -12.07 28.78
C PHE A 368 -6.44 -10.75 29.34
N THR A 369 -7.09 -10.77 30.50
CA THR A 369 -7.66 -9.56 31.11
C THR A 369 -7.11 -9.31 32.51
N THR A 370 -7.18 -8.06 32.96
CA THR A 370 -6.73 -7.66 34.31
C THR A 370 -7.49 -8.37 35.43
N ASP A 371 -8.76 -8.69 35.20
CA ASP A 371 -9.57 -9.44 36.17
C ASP A 371 -9.07 -10.86 36.35
N GLN A 372 -8.65 -11.51 35.26
CA GLN A 372 -8.09 -12.87 35.31
C GLN A 372 -6.76 -12.91 36.07
N ILE A 373 -5.91 -11.90 35.84
CA ILE A 373 -4.66 -11.72 36.61
C ILE A 373 -4.98 -11.58 38.11
N THR A 374 -5.95 -10.72 38.43
CA THR A 374 -6.36 -10.47 39.82
C THR A 374 -6.89 -11.73 40.50
N ARG A 375 -7.65 -12.57 39.79
CA ARG A 375 -8.17 -13.83 40.35
C ARG A 375 -7.06 -14.84 40.65
N ILE A 376 -6.07 -14.99 39.77
CA ILE A 376 -4.90 -15.83 40.04
C ILE A 376 -4.08 -15.27 41.21
N ASP A 377 -3.88 -13.95 41.26
CA ASP A 377 -3.13 -13.30 42.33
C ASP A 377 -3.78 -13.46 43.70
N ASN A 378 -5.11 -13.33 43.77
CA ASN A 378 -5.85 -13.58 45.01
C ASN A 378 -5.68 -15.03 45.46
N LYS A 379 -5.65 -16.00 44.53
CA LYS A 379 -5.40 -17.40 44.85
C LYS A 379 -3.98 -17.66 45.34
N LEU A 380 -2.98 -16.94 44.83
CA LEU A 380 -1.63 -17.00 45.38
C LEU A 380 -1.54 -16.42 46.79
N VAL A 381 -2.32 -15.37 47.10
CA VAL A 381 -2.42 -14.85 48.47
C VAL A 381 -3.03 -15.89 49.40
N GLU A 382 -4.14 -16.53 49.01
CA GLU A 382 -4.75 -17.62 49.77
C GLU A 382 -3.74 -18.75 50.05
N TRP A 383 -2.96 -19.15 49.05
CA TRP A 383 -1.93 -20.17 49.21
C TRP A 383 -0.83 -19.74 50.18
N LYS A 384 -0.34 -18.50 50.10
CA LYS A 384 0.67 -18.00 51.05
C LYS A 384 0.15 -17.94 52.49
N GLU A 385 -1.13 -17.64 52.67
CA GLU A 385 -1.76 -17.62 54.00
C GLU A 385 -1.92 -19.04 54.56
N SER A 386 -2.15 -20.07 53.73
CA SER A 386 -2.25 -21.46 54.18
C SER A 386 -0.91 -22.04 54.64
N THR A 387 0.23 -21.59 54.10
CA THR A 387 1.58 -22.06 54.52
C THR A 387 2.08 -21.43 55.83
N GLY A 388 1.29 -20.58 56.50
CA GLY A 388 1.66 -19.93 57.76
C GLY A 388 2.48 -18.64 57.61
N GLY A 389 2.60 -18.10 56.39
CA GLY A 389 3.21 -16.80 56.14
C GLY A 389 2.39 -15.64 56.73
N SER A 390 3.04 -14.69 57.43
CA SER A 390 2.34 -13.52 57.98
C SER A 390 1.65 -12.71 56.86
N LYS A 391 0.46 -12.16 57.14
CA LYS A 391 -0.29 -11.25 56.26
C LYS A 391 0.62 -10.19 55.65
N SER A 392 1.01 -10.40 54.40
CA SER A 392 2.00 -9.59 53.72
C SER A 392 1.32 -8.40 53.07
N TYR A 393 1.83 -7.18 53.27
CA TYR A 393 1.43 -5.94 52.58
C TYR A 393 1.64 -5.99 51.04
N PHE A 394 1.85 -7.17 50.47
CA PHE A 394 2.13 -7.46 49.06
C PHE A 394 1.01 -6.99 48.12
N ILE A 395 -0.25 -6.99 48.58
CA ILE A 395 -1.40 -6.47 47.83
C ILE A 395 -1.22 -4.97 47.50
N TYR A 396 -0.69 -4.17 48.42
CA TYR A 396 -0.42 -2.75 48.17
C TYR A 396 0.77 -2.54 47.22
N GLY A 397 1.79 -3.43 47.26
CA GLY A 397 2.90 -3.42 46.31
C GLY A 397 2.45 -3.80 44.89
N ILE A 398 1.52 -4.74 44.75
CA ILE A 398 0.97 -5.20 43.47
C ILE A 398 0.08 -4.12 42.83
N ILE A 399 -0.76 -3.42 43.60
CA ILE A 399 -1.59 -2.31 43.09
C ILE A 399 -0.70 -1.15 42.59
N ILE A 400 0.40 -0.85 43.29
CA ILE A 400 1.37 0.19 42.88
C ILE A 400 2.13 -0.25 41.62
N LEU A 401 2.51 -1.52 41.50
CA LEU A 401 3.22 -2.04 40.33
C LEU A 401 2.31 -2.14 39.10
N LEU A 402 1.05 -2.53 39.26
CA LEU A 402 0.00 -2.46 38.21
C LEU A 402 -0.25 -1.03 37.75
N ALA A 403 -0.32 -0.06 38.68
CA ALA A 403 -0.44 1.35 38.33
C ALA A 403 0.77 1.86 37.52
N ILE A 404 1.99 1.44 37.86
CA ILE A 404 3.20 1.79 37.12
C ILE A 404 3.21 1.16 35.72
N ILE A 405 2.79 -0.11 35.58
CA ILE A 405 2.70 -0.80 34.28
C ILE A 405 1.64 -0.16 33.38
N ILE A 406 0.51 0.28 33.94
CA ILE A 406 -0.54 1.04 33.22
C ILE A 406 0.02 2.39 32.74
N VAL A 407 0.77 3.10 33.58
CA VAL A 407 1.40 4.38 33.22
C VAL A 407 2.46 4.19 32.11
N ILE A 408 3.26 3.11 32.17
CA ILE A 408 4.25 2.79 31.15
C ILE A 408 3.57 2.39 29.83
N SER A 409 2.54 1.55 29.86
CA SER A 409 1.75 1.20 28.67
C SER A 409 1.08 2.43 28.06
N MET A 410 0.46 3.30 28.87
CA MET A 410 -0.09 4.57 28.38
C MET A 410 0.96 5.48 27.76
N TYR A 411 2.17 5.52 28.31
CA TYR A 411 3.27 6.32 27.77
C TYR A 411 3.72 5.81 26.38
N PHE A 412 3.85 4.49 26.20
CA PHE A 412 4.19 3.91 24.89
C PHE A 412 3.07 4.08 23.86
N ILE A 413 1.80 3.95 24.27
CA ILE A 413 0.63 4.20 23.40
C ILE A 413 0.57 5.67 22.98
N LYS A 414 0.77 6.62 23.91
CA LYS A 414 0.82 8.06 23.58
C LYS A 414 1.98 8.41 22.67
N LYS A 415 3.15 7.81 22.85
CA LYS A 415 4.32 8.04 21.97
C LYS A 415 4.06 7.54 20.54
N LYS A 416 3.34 6.43 20.38
CA LYS A 416 2.91 5.92 19.06
C LYS A 416 1.94 6.88 18.38
N ASN A 417 0.96 7.41 19.11
CA ASN A 417 -0.03 8.35 18.57
C ASN A 417 0.56 9.73 18.28
N LYS A 418 1.50 10.22 19.09
CA LYS A 418 2.15 11.52 18.88
C LYS A 418 3.01 11.55 17.60
N LYS A 419 3.67 10.44 17.26
CA LYS A 419 4.38 10.30 15.97
C LYS A 419 3.43 10.34 14.77
N VAL A 420 2.20 9.83 14.93
CA VAL A 420 1.17 9.88 13.90
C VAL A 420 0.60 11.30 13.77
N GLU A 421 0.35 12.01 14.88
CA GLU A 421 -0.08 13.41 14.86
C GLU A 421 1.00 14.37 14.34
N GLU A 422 2.27 14.20 14.69
CA GLU A 422 3.37 15.03 14.15
C GLU A 422 3.52 14.86 12.63
N ASN A 423 3.37 13.63 12.11
CA ASN A 423 3.35 13.37 10.66
C ASN A 423 2.09 13.94 9.95
N ILE A 424 0.93 13.96 10.64
CA ILE A 424 -0.31 14.57 10.11
C ILE A 424 -0.25 16.10 10.16
N ILE A 425 0.43 16.68 11.15
CA ILE A 425 0.61 18.13 11.28
C ILE A 425 1.66 18.62 10.29
N GLU A 426 2.78 17.92 10.09
CA GLU A 426 3.77 18.27 9.05
C GLU A 426 3.15 18.24 7.64
N SER A 427 2.38 17.20 7.29
CA SER A 427 1.68 17.13 5.99
C SER A 427 0.56 18.17 5.84
N ARG A 428 -0.01 18.69 6.93
CA ARG A 428 -1.03 19.75 6.91
C ARG A 428 -0.44 21.16 6.92
N VAL A 429 0.76 21.35 7.49
CA VAL A 429 1.49 22.62 7.44
C VAL A 429 2.12 22.80 6.05
N GLU A 430 2.62 21.73 5.43
CA GLU A 430 3.17 21.77 4.07
C GLU A 430 2.08 22.07 3.01
N ASN A 431 0.85 21.58 3.22
CA ASN A 431 -0.32 21.93 2.39
C ASN A 431 -0.90 23.34 2.66
N LYS A 432 -0.62 23.96 3.82
CA LYS A 432 -1.10 25.32 4.12
C LYS A 432 -0.13 26.42 3.66
N SER A 433 1.11 26.08 3.35
CA SER A 433 2.09 27.00 2.76
C SER A 433 1.97 27.19 1.25
N PHE A 434 0.96 26.57 0.60
CA PHE A 434 0.74 26.68 -0.85
C PHE A 434 -0.61 27.31 -1.24
N GLU A 435 -1.38 27.83 -0.29
CA GLU A 435 -2.58 28.64 -0.54
C GLU A 435 -2.43 29.97 0.21
N ILE A 436 -1.91 30.99 -0.48
CA ILE A 436 -2.22 32.42 -0.41
C ILE A 436 -1.16 33.14 -1.26
N ASP A 437 -1.55 33.50 -2.49
CA ASP A 437 -1.35 34.81 -3.11
C ASP A 437 -1.63 34.64 -4.60
N ASP A 438 -2.87 34.93 -4.99
CA ASP A 438 -3.26 35.55 -6.25
C ASP A 438 -4.78 35.40 -6.33
N ASP A 439 -5.49 36.46 -5.95
CA ASP A 439 -6.73 36.91 -6.61
C ASP A 439 -7.20 38.24 -5.99
N ASP A 440 -6.92 39.30 -6.75
CA ASP A 440 -7.83 40.38 -7.10
C ASP A 440 -8.30 41.38 -6.01
N GLU A 441 -7.46 42.40 -5.90
CA GLU A 441 -7.85 43.81 -5.81
C GLU A 441 -8.74 44.21 -7.00
N PHE A 442 -10.05 44.45 -6.82
CA PHE A 442 -10.84 45.40 -7.64
C PHE A 442 -12.17 45.84 -6.98
N ILE A 443 -12.19 47.12 -6.58
CA ILE A 443 -13.28 48.14 -6.59
C ILE A 443 -14.63 47.86 -5.90
N ASP A 444 -14.95 48.68 -4.88
CA ASP A 444 -16.12 49.58 -4.92
C ASP A 444 -15.93 50.73 -3.91
N ASP A 445 -15.65 51.94 -4.41
CA ASP A 445 -15.74 53.16 -3.63
C ASP A 445 -16.74 54.11 -4.32
N LYS A 446 -17.93 54.15 -3.75
CA LYS A 446 -18.95 55.17 -3.98
C LYS A 446 -19.40 55.68 -2.62
N LYS A 447 -18.86 56.82 -2.21
CA LYS A 447 -19.60 57.87 -1.49
C LYS A 447 -18.85 59.20 -1.54
N GLU A 448 -19.62 60.22 -1.95
CA GLU A 448 -19.37 61.66 -2.12
C GLU A 448 -18.63 62.12 -3.38
#